data_AF-A0A0Q8KPK1-F1
#
_entry.id   AF-A0A0Q8KPK1-F1
#
_cell.length_a   1.000
_cell.length_b   1.000
_cell.length_c   1.000
_cell.angle_alpha   90.00
_cell.angle_beta   90.00
_cell.angle_gamma   90.00
#
_symmetry.space_group_name_H-M   'P 1'
#
loop_
_entity.id
_entity.type
_entity.pdbx_description
1 polymer ?
#
loop_
_entity_poly.entity_id
_entity_poly.type
_entity_poly.pdbx_seq_one_letter_code
_entity_poly.pdbx_strand_id
1 'polypeptide(L)' 'MSERSNSPLVRNPLLSLNAAKQLQGLPPDARQALAAMLRDMRDDARRRAQECWRKHKAPMAVYWKCVGVYCNHLYRVVRP' A
#
# COMPACT_ATOMS: atom_id res chain seq x y z
N MET A 1 -21.49 -8.70 -15.44
CA MET A 1 -20.34 -8.49 -14.52
C MET A 1 -19.53 -7.33 -15.07
N SER A 2 -19.42 -6.21 -14.35
CA SER A 2 -18.73 -5.00 -14.83
C SER A 2 -17.29 -5.31 -15.25
N GLU A 3 -16.91 -4.87 -16.46
CA GLU A 3 -15.52 -4.89 -16.93
C GLU A 3 -14.67 -4.01 -16.01
N ARG A 4 -13.98 -4.62 -15.05
CA ARG A 4 -13.07 -3.89 -14.16
C ARG A 4 -11.80 -3.54 -14.94
N SER A 5 -11.51 -2.25 -15.07
CA SER A 5 -10.28 -1.77 -15.70
C SER A 5 -9.02 -2.45 -15.11
N ASN A 6 -8.16 -2.94 -16.01
CA ASN A 6 -6.84 -3.49 -15.66
C ASN A 6 -5.76 -2.41 -15.54
N SER A 7 -6.10 -1.13 -15.81
CA SER A 7 -5.14 -0.04 -15.79
C SER A 7 -4.48 0.13 -14.41
N PRO A 8 -3.13 0.17 -14.32
CA PRO A 8 -2.42 0.41 -13.07
C PRO A 8 -2.78 1.74 -12.42
N LEU A 9 -3.06 2.77 -13.23
CA LEU A 9 -3.44 4.12 -12.76
C LEU A 9 -4.79 4.11 -12.04
N VAL A 10 -5.70 3.24 -12.47
CA VAL A 10 -7.02 3.07 -11.82
C VAL A 10 -6.87 2.23 -10.54
N ARG A 11 -5.97 1.25 -10.54
CA ARG A 11 -5.77 0.32 -9.42
C ARG A 11 -4.86 0.85 -8.32
N ASN A 12 -4.02 1.84 -8.62
CA ASN A 12 -3.14 2.49 -7.68
C ASN A 12 -3.19 4.01 -7.92
N PRO A 13 -4.03 4.74 -7.16
CA PRO A 13 -4.21 6.17 -7.37
C PRO A 13 -2.94 6.98 -7.09
N LEU A 14 -1.95 6.42 -6.39
CA LEU A 14 -0.71 7.13 -6.09
C LEU A 14 0.17 7.32 -7.32
N LEU A 15 0.03 6.48 -8.36
CA LEU A 15 0.84 6.58 -9.58
C LEU A 15 0.61 7.87 -10.37
N SER A 16 -0.52 8.57 -10.17
CA SER A 16 -0.79 9.85 -10.82
C SER A 16 -0.14 11.04 -10.12
N LEU A 17 0.39 10.86 -8.90
CA LEU A 17 0.98 11.95 -8.13
C LEU A 17 2.41 12.26 -8.58
N ASN A 18 2.80 13.54 -8.55
CA ASN A 18 4.19 13.94 -8.80
C ASN A 18 5.18 13.30 -7.81
N ALA A 19 4.75 13.09 -6.57
CA ALA A 19 5.54 12.38 -5.55
C ALA A 19 5.90 10.94 -5.98
N ALA A 20 5.06 10.27 -6.77
CA ALA A 20 5.38 8.93 -7.27
C ALA A 20 6.57 8.94 -8.23
N LYS A 21 6.66 9.97 -9.10
CA LYS A 21 7.81 10.16 -9.99
C LYS A 21 9.09 10.43 -9.20
N GLN A 22 8.99 11.26 -8.16
CA GLN A 22 10.12 11.55 -7.27
C GLN A 22 10.62 10.28 -6.57
N LEU A 23 9.71 9.47 -6.03
CA LEU A 23 10.02 8.18 -5.39
C LEU A 23 10.64 7.18 -6.37
N GLN A 24 10.20 7.16 -7.63
CA GLN A 24 10.77 6.30 -8.67
C GLN A 24 12.17 6.74 -9.13
N GLY A 25 12.47 8.04 -9.03
CA GLY A 25 13.78 8.61 -9.32
C GLY A 25 14.81 8.46 -8.20
N LEU A 26 14.43 7.90 -7.04
CA LEU A 26 15.39 7.61 -5.97
C LEU A 26 16.41 6.53 -6.40
N PRO A 27 17.62 6.53 -5.80
CA PRO A 27 18.59 5.46 -5.99
C PRO A 27 18.00 4.05 -5.75
N PRO A 28 18.44 3.03 -6.50
CA PRO A 28 17.86 1.68 -6.41
C PRO A 28 17.91 1.05 -5.01
N ASP A 29 18.99 1.28 -4.27
CA ASP A 29 19.19 0.83 -2.89
C ASP A 29 18.18 1.49 -1.93
N ALA A 30 17.98 2.81 -2.04
CA ALA A 30 16.98 3.54 -1.27
C ALA A 30 15.56 3.04 -1.59
N ARG A 31 15.25 2.78 -2.86
CA ARG A 31 13.98 2.20 -3.30
C ARG A 31 13.77 0.80 -2.74
N GLN A 32 14.80 -0.03 -2.70
CA GLN A 32 14.74 -1.38 -2.13
C GLN A 32 14.50 -1.34 -0.62
N ALA A 33 15.24 -0.51 0.12
CA ALA A 33 15.07 -0.34 1.55
C ALA A 33 13.65 0.13 1.90
N LEU A 34 13.16 1.16 1.20
CA LEU A 34 11.80 1.67 1.38
C LEU A 34 10.74 0.62 1.02
N ALA A 35 10.95 -0.13 -0.07
CA ALA A 35 10.04 -1.21 -0.47
C ALA A 35 9.97 -2.33 0.58
N ALA A 36 11.08 -2.66 1.23
CA ALA A 36 11.11 -3.65 2.31
C ALA A 36 10.30 -3.16 3.52
N MET A 37 10.52 -1.91 3.97
CA MET A 37 9.77 -1.31 5.09
C MET A 37 8.27 -1.24 4.81
N LEU A 38 7.87 -0.80 3.61
CA LEU A 38 6.45 -0.70 3.23
C LEU A 38 5.77 -2.07 3.16
N ARG A 39 6.50 -3.12 2.78
CA ARG A 39 5.99 -4.50 2.79
C ARG A 39 5.74 -4.97 4.21
N ASP A 40 6.69 -4.73 5.12
CA ASP A 40 6.57 -5.09 6.53
C ASP A 40 5.37 -4.36 7.19
N MET A 41 5.26 -3.04 7.00
CA MET A 41 4.13 -2.24 7.49
C MET A 41 2.78 -2.74 6.95
N ARG A 42 2.71 -3.14 5.67
CA ARG A 42 1.50 -3.71 5.07
C ARG A 42 1.09 -5.00 5.79
N ASP A 43 2.05 -5.87 6.06
CA ASP A 43 1.77 -7.18 6.65
C ASP A 43 1.40 -7.05 8.14
N ASP A 44 2.04 -6.15 8.88
CA ASP A 44 1.64 -5.77 10.24
C ASP A 44 0.22 -5.17 10.29
N ALA A 45 -0.08 -4.21 9.41
CA ALA A 45 -1.41 -3.59 9.34
C ALA A 45 -2.50 -4.63 9.03
N ARG A 46 -2.22 -5.61 8.16
CA ARG A 46 -3.15 -6.72 7.88
C ARG A 46 -3.42 -7.59 9.11
N ARG A 47 -2.38 -7.91 9.88
CA ARG A 47 -2.51 -8.67 11.13
C ARG A 47 -3.34 -7.90 12.16
N ARG A 48 -3.05 -6.62 12.37
CA ARG A 48 -3.81 -5.76 13.28
C ARG A 48 -5.27 -5.61 12.88
N ALA A 49 -5.54 -5.48 11.58
CA ALA A 49 -6.91 -5.46 11.09
C ALA A 49 -7.65 -6.76 11.43
N GLN A 50 -7.00 -7.92 11.24
CA GLN A 50 -7.58 -9.23 11.57
C GLN A 50 -7.84 -9.38 13.07
N GLU A 51 -6.92 -8.93 13.92
CA GLU A 51 -7.12 -8.89 15.37
C GLU A 51 -8.29 -7.98 15.76
N CYS A 52 -8.42 -6.80 15.14
CA CYS A 52 -9.53 -5.88 15.39
C CYS A 52 -10.87 -6.50 14.97
N TRP A 53 -10.93 -7.22 13.84
CA TRP A 53 -12.12 -7.96 13.44
C TRP A 53 -12.51 -9.01 14.49
N ARG A 54 -11.55 -9.81 14.94
CA ARG A 54 -11.78 -10.84 15.98
C ARG A 54 -12.24 -10.26 17.31
N LYS A 55 -11.85 -9.03 17.63
CA LYS A 55 -12.23 -8.32 18.86
C LYS A 55 -13.45 -7.41 18.69
N HIS A 56 -14.20 -7.54 17.59
CA HIS A 56 -15.38 -6.73 17.28
C HIS A 56 -15.10 -5.20 17.23
N LYS A 57 -13.86 -4.80 16.89
CA LYS A 57 -13.43 -3.40 16.73
C LYS A 57 -13.47 -2.97 15.27
N ALA A 58 -14.65 -2.96 14.66
CA ALA A 58 -14.82 -2.75 13.23
C ALA A 58 -14.20 -1.44 12.68
N PRO A 59 -14.37 -0.26 13.32
CA PRO A 59 -13.74 0.97 12.81
C PRO A 59 -12.21 0.89 12.78
N MET A 60 -11.60 0.31 13.81
CA MET A 60 -10.15 0.12 13.86
C MET A 60 -9.68 -0.92 12.84
N ALA A 61 -10.47 -1.96 12.59
CA ALA A 61 -10.17 -2.95 11.58
C ALA A 61 -10.14 -2.33 10.17
N VAL A 62 -11.09 -1.43 9.87
CA VAL A 62 -11.12 -0.66 8.62
C VAL A 62 -9.93 0.28 8.53
N TYR A 63 -9.62 1.03 9.59
CA TYR A 63 -8.44 1.90 9.64
C TYR A 63 -7.15 1.13 9.28
N TRP A 64 -6.91 -0.01 9.95
CA TRP A 64 -5.74 -0.84 9.66
C TRP A 64 -5.75 -1.45 8.25
N LYS A 65 -6.93 -1.80 7.70
CA LYS A 65 -7.03 -2.19 6.29
C LYS A 65 -6.63 -1.06 5.35
N CYS A 66 -7.08 0.17 5.59
CA CYS A 66 -6.71 1.33 4.79
C CYS A 66 -5.20 1.58 4.83
N VAL A 67 -4.59 1.53 6.02
CA VAL A 67 -3.13 1.63 6.18
C VAL A 67 -2.42 0.59 5.32
N GLY A 68 -2.82 -0.68 5.43
CA GLY A 68 -2.24 -1.76 4.62
C GLY A 68 -2.41 -1.56 3.11
N VAL A 69 -3.54 -1.01 2.66
CA VAL A 69 -3.78 -0.68 1.24
C VAL A 69 -2.82 0.40 0.77
N TYR A 70 -2.68 1.51 1.49
CA TYR A 70 -1.78 2.60 1.10
C TYR A 70 -0.30 2.22 1.19
N CYS A 71 0.12 1.43 2.19
CA CYS A 71 1.46 0.85 2.23
C CYS A 71 1.73 -0.01 0.99
N ASN A 72 0.77 -0.84 0.57
CA ASN A 72 0.90 -1.66 -0.64
C ASN A 72 0.90 -0.82 -1.92
N HIS A 73 0.11 0.26 -1.99
CA HIS A 73 0.14 1.20 -3.10
C HIS A 73 1.50 1.89 -3.23
N LEU A 74 2.04 2.42 -2.12
CA LEU A 74 3.37 3.01 -2.10
C LEU A 74 4.46 1.97 -2.45
N TYR A 75 4.38 0.76 -1.89
CA TYR A 75 5.29 -0.34 -2.22
C TYR A 75 5.34 -0.59 -3.73
N ARG A 76 4.19 -0.56 -4.40
CA ARG A 76 4.11 -0.74 -5.86
C ARG A 76 4.64 0.45 -6.66
N VAL A 77 4.69 1.64 -6.07
CA VAL A 77 5.33 2.83 -6.67
C VAL A 77 6.86 2.68 -6.58
N VAL A 78 7.38 2.28 -5.41
CA VAL A 78 8.83 2.30 -5.14
C VAL A 78 9.57 1.05 -5.57
N ARG A 79 8.92 -0.12 -5.60
CA ARG A 79 9.62 -1.38 -5.95
C ARG A 79 10.29 -1.25 -7.32
N PRO A 80 11.51 -1.78 -7.50
CA PRO A 80 12.18 -1.83 -8.80
C PRO A 80 11.27 -2.38 -9.90
#